data_AF-A0A3M1JQC1-F1
#
_entry.id   AF-A0A3M1JQC1-F1
#
_cell.length_a   1.000
_cell.length_b   1.000
_cell.length_c   1.000
_cell.angle_alpha   90.00
_cell.angle_beta   90.00
_cell.angle_gamma   90.00
#
_symmetry.space_group_name_H-M   'P 1'
#
loop_
_entity.id
_entity.type
_entity.pdbx_description
1 polymer ?
#
loop_
_entity_poly.entity_id
_entity_poly.type
_entity_poly.pdbx_seq_one_letter_code
_entity_poly.pdbx_strand_id
1 'polypeptide(L)'
;MGHLTSGKADFQHLIPLIDRLNQYPVGLVDSPKLREILSLLFSEEEADLAAHFPLHEATIGELEERTGLPRDRLRTLLESMADKGLVMDLPFRGETYYLLMPGVIGFFEFTFMKNRTDLPLDRVARLMSEYFRERPQEGQAREFFGTRTQMTRALVYDDAIPVSTRVVSYHNAREIIEAAGGGAASMCYCRHQREHEGKSC
;
A
#
# COMPACT_ATOMS: atom_id res chain seq x y z
N MET A 1 26.89 -18.73 -24.96
CA MET A 1 25.44 -18.72 -24.67
C MET A 1 25.26 -18.47 -23.18
N GLY A 2 25.32 -17.20 -22.78
CA GLY A 2 25.11 -16.77 -21.40
C GLY A 2 23.77 -16.08 -21.32
N HIS A 3 22.75 -16.78 -20.84
CA HIS A 3 21.41 -16.24 -20.67
C HIS A 3 20.90 -16.62 -19.27
N LEU A 4 20.44 -15.60 -18.52
CA LEU A 4 19.49 -15.66 -17.38
C LEU A 4 20.01 -15.75 -15.93
N THR A 5 21.03 -14.98 -15.52
CA THR A 5 21.32 -14.79 -14.07
C THR A 5 21.28 -13.35 -13.55
N SER A 6 21.24 -12.33 -14.41
CA SER A 6 21.33 -10.93 -13.95
C SER A 6 20.14 -10.45 -13.11
N GLY A 7 18.91 -10.95 -13.32
CA GLY A 7 17.73 -10.40 -12.63
C GLY A 7 17.58 -10.72 -11.13
N LYS A 8 18.30 -11.72 -10.59
CA LYS A 8 18.21 -12.06 -9.15
C LYS A 8 19.21 -11.29 -8.29
N ALA A 9 20.34 -10.87 -8.86
CA ALA A 9 21.38 -10.15 -8.13
C ALA A 9 21.02 -8.67 -7.90
N ASP A 10 20.33 -8.05 -8.87
CA ASP A 10 20.13 -6.60 -8.90
C ASP A 10 19.18 -6.05 -7.82
N PHE A 11 18.43 -6.91 -7.11
CA PHE A 11 17.39 -6.49 -6.14
C PHE A 11 17.54 -7.13 -4.77
N GLN A 12 18.73 -7.61 -4.41
CA GLN A 12 18.93 -8.33 -3.15
C GLN A 12 18.70 -7.47 -1.90
N HIS A 13 18.93 -6.14 -2.01
CA HIS A 13 18.67 -5.17 -0.95
C HIS A 13 17.17 -4.99 -0.62
N LEU A 14 16.25 -5.44 -1.49
CA LEU A 14 14.81 -5.35 -1.24
C LEU A 14 14.25 -6.54 -0.44
N ILE A 15 15.03 -7.60 -0.23
CA ILE A 15 14.55 -8.80 0.48
C ILE A 15 14.08 -8.46 1.91
N PRO A 16 14.85 -7.72 2.74
CA PRO A 16 14.39 -7.36 4.08
C PRO A 16 13.10 -6.53 4.08
N LEU A 17 12.94 -5.64 3.10
CA LEU A 17 11.71 -4.86 2.91
C LEU A 17 10.53 -5.78 2.59
N ILE A 18 10.69 -6.72 1.65
CA ILE A 18 9.65 -7.68 1.27
C ILE A 18 9.26 -8.54 2.48
N ASP A 19 10.24 -9.06 3.22
CA ASP A 19 10.01 -9.85 4.42
C ASP A 19 9.24 -9.06 5.48
N ARG A 20 9.57 -7.76 5.63
CA ARG A 20 8.84 -6.88 6.54
C ARG A 20 7.41 -6.64 6.07
N LEU A 21 7.19 -6.32 4.80
CA LEU A 21 5.86 -6.09 4.22
C LEU A 21 4.97 -7.35 4.29
N ASN A 22 5.57 -8.54 4.19
CA ASN A 22 4.88 -9.83 4.33
C ASN A 22 4.38 -10.14 5.75
N GLN A 23 4.70 -9.30 6.73
CA GLN A 23 4.11 -9.42 8.08
C GLN A 23 2.76 -8.71 8.21
N TYR A 24 2.32 -7.94 7.19
CA TYR A 24 0.96 -7.42 7.15
C TYR A 24 -0.06 -8.54 6.85
N PRO A 25 -1.36 -8.34 7.18
CA PRO A 25 -2.40 -9.36 6.95
C PRO A 25 -2.54 -9.82 5.50
N VAL A 26 -2.16 -8.97 4.55
CA VAL A 26 -2.00 -9.32 3.13
C VAL A 26 -0.54 -9.09 2.78
N GLY A 27 0.16 -10.16 2.43
CA GLY A 27 1.54 -10.08 1.97
C GLY A 27 1.67 -9.57 0.54
N LEU A 28 2.92 -9.41 0.10
CA LEU A 28 3.31 -9.16 -1.28
C LEU A 28 4.08 -10.39 -1.81
N VAL A 29 3.41 -11.17 -2.66
CA VAL A 29 4.00 -12.36 -3.28
C VAL A 29 5.25 -11.97 -4.08
N ASP A 30 6.41 -12.51 -3.71
CA ASP A 30 7.68 -12.14 -4.34
C ASP A 30 7.73 -12.53 -5.83
N SER A 31 8.05 -11.56 -6.68
CA SER A 31 8.25 -11.76 -8.10
C SER A 31 9.19 -10.68 -8.67
N PRO A 32 9.79 -10.90 -9.86
CA PRO A 32 10.59 -9.88 -10.52
C PRO A 32 9.84 -8.55 -10.70
N LYS A 33 8.53 -8.60 -10.97
CA LYS A 33 7.70 -7.39 -11.09
C LYS A 33 7.52 -6.67 -9.76
N LEU A 34 7.31 -7.41 -8.66
CA LEU A 34 7.26 -6.79 -7.33
C LEU A 34 8.56 -6.03 -7.04
N ARG A 35 9.71 -6.66 -7.27
CA ARG A 35 11.02 -6.06 -7.04
C ARG A 35 11.26 -4.83 -7.93
N GLU A 36 10.79 -4.87 -9.17
CA GLU A 36 10.82 -3.70 -10.06
C GLU A 36 9.91 -2.56 -9.55
N ILE A 37 8.69 -2.86 -9.08
CA ILE A 37 7.81 -1.87 -8.46
C ILE A 37 8.49 -1.24 -7.25
N LEU A 38 9.01 -2.06 -6.34
CA LEU A 38 9.64 -1.59 -5.11
C LEU A 38 10.89 -0.73 -5.39
N SER A 39 11.72 -1.08 -6.38
CA SER A 39 12.89 -0.26 -6.75
C SER A 39 12.53 1.06 -7.45
N LEU A 40 11.33 1.19 -8.02
CA LEU A 40 10.84 2.48 -8.51
C LEU A 40 10.31 3.37 -7.38
N LEU A 41 9.75 2.78 -6.34
CA LEU A 41 9.12 3.51 -5.24
C LEU A 41 10.12 3.87 -4.13
N PHE A 42 10.99 2.94 -3.75
CA PHE A 42 11.96 3.07 -2.68
C PHE A 42 13.37 3.28 -3.25
N SER A 43 14.08 4.26 -2.70
CA SER A 43 15.54 4.26 -2.72
C SER A 43 16.08 3.18 -1.79
N GLU A 44 17.37 2.84 -1.92
CA GLU A 44 18.00 1.82 -1.08
C GLU A 44 17.92 2.16 0.42
N GLU A 45 18.17 3.42 0.79
CA GLU A 45 18.06 3.88 2.19
C GLU A 45 16.63 3.85 2.72
N GLU A 46 15.64 4.20 1.89
CA GLU A 46 14.23 4.13 2.30
C GLU A 46 13.78 2.67 2.47
N ALA A 47 14.26 1.76 1.63
CA ALA A 47 13.96 0.33 1.74
C ALA A 47 14.56 -0.27 3.01
N ASP A 48 15.79 0.11 3.37
CA ASP A 48 16.43 -0.31 4.60
C ASP A 48 15.71 0.25 5.84
N LEU A 49 15.38 1.54 5.86
CA LEU A 49 14.57 2.14 6.92
C LEU A 49 13.21 1.43 7.06
N ALA A 50 12.51 1.20 5.95
CA ALA A 50 11.22 0.52 5.93
C ALA A 50 11.29 -0.92 6.48
N ALA A 51 12.39 -1.64 6.24
CA ALA A 51 12.58 -2.99 6.79
C ALA A 51 12.61 -3.01 8.34
N HIS A 52 12.99 -1.90 8.98
CA HIS A 52 13.12 -1.77 10.44
C HIS A 52 11.87 -1.21 11.15
N PHE A 53 10.85 -0.79 10.40
CA PHE A 53 9.60 -0.27 10.98
C PHE A 53 8.90 -1.35 11.83
N PRO A 54 8.30 -1.01 12.98
CA PRO A 54 7.37 -1.92 13.67
C PRO A 54 6.05 -2.06 12.89
N LEU A 55 5.23 -3.06 13.25
CA LEU A 55 3.89 -3.31 12.67
C LEU A 55 2.81 -2.34 13.16
N HIS A 56 3.18 -1.40 14.01
CA HIS A 56 2.36 -0.32 14.54
C HIS A 56 3.04 1.02 14.24
N GLU A 57 2.40 2.11 14.62
CA GLU A 57 2.98 3.43 14.58
C GLU A 57 4.26 3.54 15.41
N ALA A 58 5.23 4.33 14.95
CA ALA A 58 6.48 4.59 15.64
C ALA A 58 6.77 6.09 15.68
N THR A 59 7.30 6.57 16.79
CA THR A 59 7.88 7.90 16.90
C THR A 59 9.23 7.96 16.21
N ILE A 60 9.70 9.17 15.91
CA ILE A 60 11.05 9.34 15.34
C ILE A 60 12.14 8.79 16.28
N GLY A 61 11.96 8.92 17.61
CA GLY A 61 12.92 8.40 18.59
C GLY A 61 13.02 6.88 18.59
N GLU A 62 11.90 6.18 18.46
CA GLU A 62 11.90 4.71 18.34
C GLU A 62 12.56 4.25 17.03
N LEU A 63 12.41 5.03 15.95
CA LEU A 63 13.09 4.76 14.68
C LEU A 63 14.60 5.05 14.78
N GLU A 64 15.01 6.09 15.50
CA GLU A 64 16.43 6.35 15.83
C GLU A 64 17.05 5.15 16.56
N GLU A 65 16.38 4.63 17.59
CA GLU A 65 16.87 3.47 18.36
C GLU A 65 16.97 2.19 17.52
N ARG A 66 16.02 1.96 16.61
CA ARG A 66 15.96 0.75 15.76
C ARG A 66 16.97 0.76 14.62
N THR A 67 17.27 1.94 14.08
CA THR A 67 18.09 2.08 12.86
C THR A 67 19.49 2.64 13.12
N GLY A 68 19.68 3.35 14.24
CA GLY A 68 20.90 4.10 14.52
C GLY A 68 21.08 5.34 13.64
N LEU A 69 20.10 5.69 12.80
CA LEU A 69 20.17 6.86 11.94
C LEU A 69 19.96 8.16 12.75
N PRO A 70 20.70 9.25 12.45
CA PRO A 70 20.46 10.54 13.09
C PRO A 70 19.06 11.08 12.78
N ARG A 71 18.42 11.74 13.76
CA ARG A 71 17.11 12.38 13.63
C ARG A 71 16.89 13.15 12.32
N ASP A 72 17.83 14.01 11.94
CA ASP A 72 17.68 14.86 10.77
C ASP A 72 17.69 14.05 9.46
N ARG A 73 18.45 12.95 9.44
CA ARG A 73 18.43 12.02 8.30
C ARG A 73 17.10 11.28 8.24
N LEU A 74 16.61 10.78 9.37
CA LEU A 74 15.29 10.13 9.46
C LEU A 74 14.17 11.06 9.01
N ARG A 75 14.16 12.33 9.46
CA ARG A 75 13.17 13.32 9.00
C ARG A 75 13.14 13.44 7.49
N THR A 76 14.32 13.55 6.87
CA THR A 76 14.43 13.69 5.41
C THR A 76 13.89 12.45 4.69
N LEU A 77 14.23 11.25 5.17
CA LEU A 77 13.76 9.99 4.60
C LEU A 77 12.24 9.83 4.79
N LEU A 78 11.74 10.07 6.01
CA LEU A 78 10.32 9.95 6.35
C LEU A 78 9.45 10.93 5.55
N GLU A 79 9.92 12.16 5.35
CA GLU A 79 9.23 13.15 4.50
C GLU A 79 9.13 12.66 3.06
N SER A 80 10.25 12.21 2.47
CA SER A 80 10.26 11.63 1.11
C SER A 80 9.32 10.42 1.01
N MET A 81 9.34 9.53 2.00
CA MET A 81 8.46 8.36 2.04
C MET A 81 6.98 8.75 2.19
N ALA A 82 6.67 9.77 2.99
CA ALA A 82 5.31 10.29 3.15
C ALA A 82 4.80 10.97 1.88
N ASP A 83 5.65 11.73 1.21
CA ASP A 83 5.38 12.29 -0.12
C ASP A 83 5.07 11.19 -1.13
N LYS A 84 5.85 10.10 -1.08
CA LYS A 84 5.64 8.92 -1.93
C LYS A 84 4.41 8.09 -1.57
N GLY A 85 3.80 8.29 -0.41
CA GLY A 85 2.69 7.47 0.10
C GLY A 85 3.13 6.12 0.68
N LEU A 86 4.42 5.96 0.98
CA LEU A 86 5.03 4.77 1.57
C LEU A 86 4.89 4.75 3.09
N VAL A 87 4.88 5.93 3.71
CA VAL A 87 4.67 6.15 5.15
C VAL A 87 3.51 7.12 5.33
N MET A 88 2.78 6.99 6.43
CA MET A 88 1.83 8.00 6.89
C MET A 88 2.37 8.66 8.16
N ASP A 89 2.40 9.98 8.17
CA ASP A 89 2.66 10.80 9.35
C ASP A 89 1.32 11.15 10.03
N LEU A 90 1.27 10.94 11.33
CA LEU A 90 0.06 11.04 12.15
C LEU A 90 0.35 11.98 13.33
N PRO A 91 0.11 13.29 13.17
CA PRO A 91 0.25 14.25 14.25
C PRO A 91 -0.79 13.97 15.35
N PHE A 92 -0.34 13.66 16.56
CA PHE A 92 -1.20 13.40 17.70
C PHE A 92 -0.59 13.95 18.99
N ARG A 93 -1.34 14.81 19.69
CA ARG A 93 -0.96 15.41 20.98
C ARG A 93 0.45 16.04 21.02
N GLY A 94 0.88 16.64 19.93
CA GLY A 94 2.18 17.32 19.83
C GLY A 94 3.36 16.42 19.47
N GLU A 95 3.12 15.13 19.23
CA GLU A 95 4.09 14.18 18.70
C GLU A 95 3.66 13.73 17.30
N THR A 96 4.61 13.30 16.46
CA THR A 96 4.32 12.72 15.15
C THR A 96 4.60 11.23 15.16
N TYR A 97 3.58 10.46 14.83
CA TYR A 97 3.65 9.01 14.71
C TYR A 97 3.77 8.64 13.24
N TYR A 98 4.71 7.75 12.90
CA TYR A 98 4.93 7.30 11.54
C TYR A 98 4.48 5.85 11.41
N LEU A 99 3.72 5.56 10.36
CA LEU A 99 3.27 4.21 10.05
C LEU A 99 3.74 3.82 8.65
N LEU A 100 4.48 2.72 8.53
CA LEU A 100 4.80 2.13 7.23
C LEU A 100 3.51 1.60 6.59
N MET A 101 3.18 2.05 5.39
CA MET A 101 1.98 1.58 4.71
C MET A 101 2.15 0.15 4.18
N PRO A 102 1.11 -0.71 4.29
CA PRO A 102 1.13 -2.02 3.64
C PRO A 102 1.14 -1.86 2.12
N GLY A 103 1.42 -2.95 1.41
CA GLY A 103 1.40 -2.95 -0.06
C GLY A 103 0.00 -2.68 -0.63
N VAL A 104 -0.94 -3.59 -0.34
CA VAL A 104 -2.33 -3.50 -0.79
C VAL A 104 -3.19 -2.85 0.30
N ILE A 105 -4.12 -1.97 -0.08
CA ILE A 105 -4.79 -1.02 0.84
C ILE A 105 -3.73 -0.19 1.60
N GLY A 106 -2.87 0.44 0.80
CA GLY A 106 -1.71 1.17 1.28
C GLY A 106 -0.96 1.79 0.11
N PHE A 107 0.36 1.59 0.03
CA PHE A 107 1.17 2.38 -0.90
C PHE A 107 0.84 2.15 -2.39
N PHE A 108 0.28 0.99 -2.77
CA PHE A 108 -0.21 0.78 -4.14
C PHE A 108 -1.32 1.78 -4.51
N GLU A 109 -2.16 2.16 -3.56
CA GLU A 109 -3.24 3.12 -3.77
C GLU A 109 -2.71 4.54 -3.62
N PHE A 110 -1.97 4.79 -2.54
CA PHE A 110 -1.52 6.14 -2.17
C PHE A 110 -0.56 6.73 -3.19
N THR A 111 0.20 5.89 -3.90
CA THR A 111 1.04 6.30 -5.03
C THR A 111 0.22 7.05 -6.10
N PHE A 112 -1.04 6.67 -6.32
CA PHE A 112 -1.95 7.29 -7.31
C PHE A 112 -2.97 8.24 -6.69
N MET A 113 -3.00 8.44 -5.37
CA MET A 113 -3.92 9.41 -4.74
C MET A 113 -3.37 10.84 -4.71
N LYS A 114 -2.15 11.06 -5.25
CA LYS A 114 -1.51 12.36 -5.42
C LYS A 114 -1.18 12.61 -6.89
N ASN A 115 -1.25 13.87 -7.32
CA ASN A 115 -0.78 14.27 -8.64
C ASN A 115 0.70 14.61 -8.52
N ARG A 116 1.57 13.69 -8.96
CA ARG A 116 3.00 13.72 -8.69
C ARG A 116 3.80 13.53 -9.97
N THR A 117 4.99 14.10 -10.01
CA THR A 117 5.86 14.13 -11.20
C THR A 117 7.23 13.49 -10.96
N ASP A 118 7.48 12.99 -9.76
CA ASP A 118 8.76 12.41 -9.33
C ASP A 118 8.87 10.91 -9.65
N LEU A 119 7.77 10.25 -10.02
CA LEU A 119 7.74 8.83 -10.40
C LEU A 119 7.28 8.62 -11.85
N PRO A 120 7.77 7.56 -12.53
CA PRO A 120 7.26 7.14 -13.84
C PRO A 120 5.91 6.41 -13.67
N LEU A 121 4.85 7.15 -13.36
CA LEU A 121 3.53 6.60 -12.99
C LEU A 121 2.92 5.70 -14.08
N ASP A 122 3.21 5.95 -15.36
CA ASP A 122 2.79 5.08 -16.47
C ASP A 122 3.39 3.67 -16.35
N ARG A 123 4.67 3.57 -16.00
CA ARG A 123 5.37 2.31 -15.79
C ARG A 123 4.90 1.64 -14.51
N VAL A 124 4.80 2.40 -13.42
CA VAL A 124 4.33 1.87 -12.12
C VAL A 124 2.91 1.32 -12.27
N ALA A 125 2.02 2.05 -12.95
CA ALA A 125 0.64 1.61 -13.21
C ALA A 125 0.61 0.27 -13.93
N ARG A 126 1.34 0.15 -15.05
CA ARG A 126 1.44 -1.10 -15.84
C ARG A 126 1.98 -2.26 -14.99
N LEU A 127 3.09 -2.04 -14.29
CA LEU A 127 3.73 -3.09 -13.47
C LEU A 127 2.81 -3.59 -12.37
N MET A 128 2.16 -2.70 -11.61
CA MET A 128 1.20 -3.09 -10.57
C MET A 128 0.02 -3.87 -11.16
N SER A 129 -0.51 -3.41 -12.30
CA SER A 129 -1.58 -4.07 -13.02
C SER A 129 -1.20 -5.49 -13.46
N GLU A 130 0.02 -5.67 -13.95
CA GLU A 130 0.56 -6.97 -14.37
C GLU A 130 0.89 -7.87 -13.19
N TYR A 131 1.40 -7.31 -12.09
CA TYR A 131 1.72 -8.02 -10.86
C TYR A 131 0.46 -8.70 -10.27
N PHE A 132 -0.69 -8.02 -10.28
CA PHE A 132 -1.95 -8.62 -9.86
C PHE A 132 -2.48 -9.70 -10.82
N ARG A 133 -2.11 -9.66 -12.10
CA ARG A 133 -2.65 -10.54 -13.15
C ARG A 133 -1.74 -11.71 -13.53
N GLU A 134 -0.45 -11.65 -13.24
CA GLU A 134 0.53 -12.59 -13.79
C GLU A 134 0.34 -14.04 -13.33
N ARG A 135 -0.14 -14.25 -12.10
CA ARG A 135 -0.32 -15.58 -11.51
C ARG A 135 -1.65 -15.63 -10.75
N PRO A 136 -2.79 -15.82 -11.43
CA PRO A 136 -4.10 -15.72 -10.76
C PRO A 136 -4.33 -16.75 -9.64
N GLN A 137 -3.69 -17.92 -9.73
CA GLN A 137 -3.87 -19.01 -8.76
C GLN A 137 -2.83 -19.03 -7.63
N GLU A 138 -1.70 -18.33 -7.81
CA GLU A 138 -0.53 -18.42 -6.91
C GLU A 138 0.12 -17.05 -6.61
N GLY A 139 -0.39 -15.97 -7.20
CA GLY A 139 0.13 -14.62 -7.11
C GLY A 139 -0.71 -13.71 -6.22
N GLN A 140 -0.52 -12.40 -6.38
CA GLN A 140 -1.09 -11.41 -5.48
C GLN A 140 -2.62 -11.46 -5.36
N ALA A 141 -3.33 -11.78 -6.45
CA ALA A 141 -4.79 -11.94 -6.40
C ALA A 141 -5.22 -13.09 -5.48
N ARG A 142 -4.49 -14.21 -5.47
CA ARG A 142 -4.76 -15.34 -4.58
C ARG A 142 -4.44 -14.98 -3.14
N GLU A 143 -3.35 -14.27 -2.89
CA GLU A 143 -3.00 -13.79 -1.55
C GLU A 143 -4.10 -12.90 -0.96
N PHE A 144 -4.63 -11.97 -1.77
CA PHE A 144 -5.65 -11.03 -1.31
C PHE A 144 -7.04 -11.68 -1.11
N PHE A 145 -7.49 -12.53 -2.03
CA PHE A 145 -8.87 -13.08 -2.04
C PHE A 145 -8.99 -14.53 -1.56
N GLY A 146 -7.87 -15.27 -1.48
CA GLY A 146 -7.86 -16.73 -1.33
C GLY A 146 -7.97 -17.23 0.11
N THR A 147 -7.88 -16.35 1.11
CA THR A 147 -7.93 -16.72 2.52
C THR A 147 -9.37 -16.93 2.99
N ARG A 148 -9.56 -17.76 4.03
CA ARG A 148 -10.90 -17.96 4.62
C ARG A 148 -11.41 -16.68 5.30
N THR A 149 -10.51 -15.88 5.86
CA THR A 149 -10.82 -14.63 6.55
C THR A 149 -10.61 -13.46 5.60
N GLN A 150 -11.70 -12.97 5.01
CA GLN A 150 -11.64 -11.86 4.07
C GLN A 150 -11.36 -10.54 4.79
N MET A 151 -10.46 -9.72 4.23
CA MET A 151 -10.12 -8.39 4.76
C MET A 151 -11.27 -7.39 4.62
N THR A 152 -12.03 -7.49 3.53
CA THR A 152 -13.19 -6.63 3.25
C THR A 152 -14.44 -7.48 3.03
N ARG A 153 -15.61 -6.88 3.27
CA ARG A 153 -16.91 -7.51 3.04
C ARG A 153 -17.84 -6.51 2.39
N ALA A 154 -18.55 -6.94 1.35
CA ALA A 154 -19.62 -6.13 0.77
C ALA A 154 -20.77 -5.96 1.76
N LEU A 155 -21.13 -4.71 2.03
CA LEU A 155 -22.39 -4.35 2.67
C LEU A 155 -23.46 -4.23 1.59
N VAL A 156 -24.68 -4.70 1.88
CA VAL A 156 -25.76 -4.68 0.89
C VAL A 156 -26.75 -3.58 1.20
N TYR A 157 -27.29 -2.97 0.15
CA TYR A 157 -28.36 -1.99 0.24
C TYR A 157 -29.70 -2.70 0.35
N ASP A 158 -30.45 -2.40 1.41
CA ASP A 158 -31.73 -3.05 1.71
C ASP A 158 -32.76 -2.81 0.58
N ASP A 159 -32.77 -1.62 -0.04
CA ASP A 159 -33.71 -1.27 -1.12
C ASP A 159 -33.48 -2.04 -2.43
N ALA A 160 -32.29 -2.63 -2.62
CA ALA A 160 -31.94 -3.39 -3.82
C ALA A 160 -32.20 -4.90 -3.67
N ILE A 161 -32.56 -5.37 -2.48
CA ILE A 161 -32.94 -6.77 -2.22
C ILE A 161 -34.43 -6.79 -1.83
N PRO A 162 -35.34 -7.37 -2.64
CA PRO A 162 -36.72 -7.54 -2.22
C PRO A 162 -36.77 -8.43 -0.96
N VAL A 163 -37.29 -7.91 0.16
CA VAL A 163 -37.32 -8.61 1.45
C VAL A 163 -38.75 -8.79 1.96
N SER A 164 -39.19 -10.05 2.04
CA SER A 164 -40.02 -10.50 3.16
C SER A 164 -39.19 -10.47 4.45
N THR A 165 -39.86 -10.24 5.58
CA THR A 165 -39.34 -9.71 6.86
C THR A 165 -38.19 -10.47 7.52
N ARG A 166 -37.15 -9.75 7.99
CA ARG A 166 -36.29 -10.14 9.14
C ARG A 166 -35.59 -8.94 9.80
N VAL A 167 -35.08 -9.17 11.01
CA VAL A 167 -34.32 -8.21 11.84
C VAL A 167 -33.05 -7.72 11.12
N VAL A 168 -32.89 -6.39 11.08
CA VAL A 168 -31.74 -5.65 10.54
C VAL A 168 -30.60 -5.53 11.55
N SER A 169 -29.36 -5.44 11.06
CA SER A 169 -28.14 -5.36 11.88
C SER A 169 -27.58 -3.93 11.97
N TYR A 170 -26.65 -3.70 12.90
CA TYR A 170 -25.90 -2.45 13.18
C TYR A 170 -25.18 -1.80 11.96
N HIS A 171 -25.23 -2.39 10.77
CA HIS A 171 -24.37 -2.07 9.63
C HIS A 171 -25.04 -1.28 8.50
N ASN A 172 -26.03 -0.42 8.79
CA ASN A 172 -26.64 0.43 7.75
C ASN A 172 -25.66 1.53 7.30
N ALA A 173 -25.01 1.31 6.14
CA ALA A 173 -24.02 2.23 5.58
C ALA A 173 -24.59 3.62 5.28
N ARG A 174 -25.88 3.71 4.89
CA ARG A 174 -26.53 4.99 4.60
C ARG A 174 -26.67 5.83 5.87
N GLU A 175 -27.19 5.23 6.93
CA GLU A 175 -27.31 5.90 8.23
C GLU A 175 -25.94 6.35 8.77
N ILE A 176 -24.90 5.52 8.60
CA ILE A 176 -23.52 5.88 8.98
C ILE A 176 -23.03 7.12 8.20
N ILE A 177 -23.26 7.17 6.89
CA ILE A 177 -22.83 8.30 6.04
C ILE A 177 -23.62 9.57 6.38
N GLU A 178 -24.94 9.48 6.54
CA GLU A 178 -25.79 10.63 6.90
C GLU A 178 -25.43 11.16 8.30
N ALA A 179 -25.15 10.27 9.27
CA ALA A 179 -24.75 10.64 10.62
C ALA A 179 -23.32 11.22 10.72
N ALA A 180 -22.42 10.89 9.78
CA ALA A 180 -21.02 11.32 9.83
C ALA A 180 -20.83 12.85 9.72
N GLY A 181 -21.80 13.57 9.14
CA GLY A 181 -21.84 15.04 9.12
C GLY A 181 -20.73 15.74 8.33
N GLY A 182 -19.86 15.01 7.63
CA GLY A 182 -18.74 15.54 6.85
C GLY A 182 -18.09 14.49 5.94
N GLY A 183 -17.12 14.92 5.12
CA GLY A 183 -16.41 14.04 4.18
C GLY A 183 -15.22 14.72 3.50
N ALA A 184 -14.43 13.93 2.77
CA ALA A 184 -13.30 14.40 1.97
C ALA A 184 -13.43 13.90 0.52
N ALA A 185 -13.02 14.73 -0.44
CA ALA A 185 -12.88 14.35 -1.84
C ALA A 185 -11.40 14.10 -2.14
N SER A 186 -11.09 12.98 -2.78
CA SER A 186 -9.74 12.61 -3.19
C SER A 186 -9.74 11.95 -4.56
N MET A 187 -8.57 11.87 -5.19
CA MET A 187 -8.41 11.15 -6.44
C MET A 187 -8.58 9.66 -6.21
N CYS A 188 -9.47 9.03 -6.98
CA CYS A 188 -9.63 7.59 -6.93
C CYS A 188 -8.41 6.92 -7.56
N TYR A 189 -7.64 6.17 -6.75
CA TYR A 189 -6.43 5.52 -7.22
C TYR A 189 -6.67 4.63 -8.45
N CYS A 190 -7.77 3.84 -8.46
CA CYS A 190 -8.13 2.96 -9.57
C CYS A 190 -8.30 3.72 -10.88
N ARG A 191 -9.00 4.86 -10.83
CA ARG A 191 -9.25 5.70 -12.00
C ARG A 191 -7.93 6.28 -12.50
N HIS A 192 -7.12 6.82 -11.60
CA HIS A 192 -5.86 7.46 -11.96
C HIS A 192 -4.83 6.43 -12.51
N GLN A 193 -4.77 5.24 -11.92
CA GLN A 193 -3.96 4.13 -12.46
C GLN A 193 -4.40 3.77 -13.90
N ARG A 194 -5.71 3.73 -14.18
CA ARG A 194 -6.22 3.45 -15.53
C ARG A 194 -5.92 4.56 -16.53
N GLU A 195 -5.97 5.82 -16.11
CA GLU A 195 -5.60 6.96 -16.96
C GLU A 195 -4.13 6.86 -17.41
N HIS A 196 -3.23 6.45 -16.51
CA HIS A 196 -1.83 6.17 -16.85
C HIS A 196 -1.63 4.97 -17.79
N GLU A 197 -2.62 4.08 -17.89
CA GLU A 197 -2.67 3.00 -18.88
C GLU A 197 -3.38 3.41 -20.19
N GLY A 198 -3.84 4.66 -20.31
CA GLY A 198 -4.65 5.13 -21.44
C GLY A 198 -6.05 4.53 -21.50
N LYS A 199 -6.63 4.14 -20.35
CA LYS A 199 -7.94 3.49 -20.23
C LYS A 199 -8.90 4.31 -19.36
N SER A 200 -10.19 4.08 -19.52
CA SER A 200 -11.21 4.61 -18.60
C SER A 200 -11.35 3.73 -17.35
N CYS A 201 -11.91 4.33 -16.29
CA CYS A 201 -12.34 3.62 -15.08
C CYS A 201 -13.45 2.61 -15.38
#